data_AF-A0A1M7TV60-F1
#
_entry.id   AF-A0A1M7TV60-F1
#
_cell.length_a   1.000
_cell.length_b   1.000
_cell.length_c   1.000
_cell.angle_alpha   90.00
_cell.angle_beta   90.00
_cell.angle_gamma   90.00
#
_symmetry.space_group_name_H-M   'P 1'
#
loop_
_entity.id
_entity.type
_entity.pdbx_description
1 polymer ?
#
loop_
_entity_poly.entity_id
_entity_poly.type
_entity_poly.pdbx_seq_one_letter_code
_entity_poly.pdbx_strand_id
1 'polypeptide(L)'
;MVNDSEELVCVVLVGRVAAPSLTEKMMRSATHRKVKAMAERIISDQPLPQWVENGMQAVLLAPSAKNSQKAMFKYENNSLSAGIADDYAMDLVDLGIAKKHFEIGAGGKFEFGNGGVFHLS
;
A
#
# COMPACT_ATOMS: atom_id res chain seq x y z
N MET A 1 1.16 26.46 9.57
CA MET A 1 2.51 26.09 10.04
C MET A 1 2.32 25.01 11.08
N VAL A 2 3.22 24.03 11.12
CA VAL A 2 3.20 22.96 12.13
C VAL A 2 3.65 23.58 13.45
N ASN A 3 2.91 23.37 14.53
CA ASN A 3 3.30 23.87 15.85
C ASN A 3 4.49 23.05 16.41
N ASP A 4 5.18 23.58 17.42
CA ASP A 4 6.35 22.91 18.03
C ASP A 4 6.06 21.52 18.61
N SER A 5 4.79 21.18 18.84
CA SER A 5 4.33 19.86 19.34
C SER A 5 3.80 18.92 18.25
N GLU A 6 3.79 19.35 16.98
CA GLU A 6 3.24 18.58 15.87
C GLU A 6 4.35 18.15 14.91
N GLU A 7 4.13 17.04 14.21
CA GLU A 7 5.04 16.54 13.18
C GLU A 7 4.33 16.45 11.83
N LEU A 8 4.97 16.96 10.78
CA LEU A 8 4.49 16.78 9.41
C LEU A 8 5.00 15.46 8.83
N VAL A 9 4.18 14.42 8.97
CA VAL A 9 4.56 13.06 8.57
C VAL A 9 4.61 12.88 7.04
N CYS A 10 3.64 13.44 6.30
CA CYS A 10 3.57 13.31 4.84
C CYS A 10 2.81 14.47 4.20
N VAL A 11 3.23 14.87 2.99
CA VAL A 11 2.53 15.86 2.16
C VAL A 11 2.21 15.25 0.81
N VAL A 12 0.95 15.34 0.40
CA VAL A 12 0.52 14.97 -0.97
C VAL A 12 0.42 16.24 -1.81
N LEU A 13 1.35 16.42 -2.74
CA LEU A 13 1.31 17.53 -3.68
C LEU A 13 0.42 17.18 -4.88
N VAL A 14 -0.47 18.10 -5.25
CA VAL A 14 -1.36 17.95 -6.42
C VAL A 14 -1.28 19.21 -7.25
N GLY A 15 -1.07 19.07 -8.56
CA GLY A 15 -0.96 20.19 -9.48
C GLY A 15 -0.82 19.73 -10.92
N ARG A 16 -0.94 20.67 -11.87
CA ARG A 16 -0.66 20.39 -13.29
C ARG A 16 0.85 20.30 -13.47
N VAL A 17 1.30 19.20 -14.05
CA VAL A 17 2.71 18.95 -14.33
C VAL A 17 2.94 18.99 -15.84
N ALA A 18 4.03 19.61 -16.27
CA ALA A 18 4.46 19.54 -17.67
C ALA A 18 4.82 18.09 -18.04
N ALA A 19 4.81 17.77 -19.33
CA ALA A 19 5.23 16.45 -19.79
C ALA A 19 6.70 16.20 -19.39
N PRO A 20 7.04 15.01 -18.85
CA PRO A 20 8.40 14.75 -18.40
C PRO A 20 9.38 14.75 -19.56
N SER A 21 10.51 15.41 -19.34
CA SER A 21 11.65 15.48 -20.26
C SER A 21 12.28 14.10 -20.49
N LEU A 22 13.11 13.98 -21.53
CA LEU A 22 13.86 12.75 -21.81
C LEU A 22 14.76 12.36 -20.64
N THR A 23 15.42 13.34 -20.03
CA THR A 23 16.32 13.15 -18.89
C THR A 23 15.58 12.61 -17.67
N GLU A 24 14.39 13.15 -17.36
CA GLU A 24 13.55 12.66 -16.26
C GLU A 24 13.03 11.24 -16.51
N LYS A 25 12.64 10.92 -17.75
CA LYS A 25 12.21 9.56 -18.12
C LYS A 25 13.34 8.54 -17.93
N MET A 26 14.56 8.90 -18.32
CA MET A 26 15.75 8.05 -18.16
C MET A 26 16.09 7.84 -16.67
N MET A 27 16.14 8.92 -15.89
CA MET A 27 16.35 8.88 -14.43
C MET A 27 15.32 7.99 -13.74
N ARG A 28 14.04 8.14 -14.09
CA ARG A 28 12.96 7.31 -13.55
C ARG A 28 13.17 5.84 -13.88
N SER A 29 13.50 5.50 -15.12
CA SER A 29 13.75 4.11 -15.52
C SER A 29 14.90 3.46 -14.72
N ALA A 30 15.96 4.21 -14.44
CA ALA A 30 17.14 3.70 -13.73
C ALA A 30 16.92 3.54 -12.22
N THR A 31 16.06 4.35 -11.61
CA THR A 31 15.89 4.42 -10.14
C THR A 31 14.62 3.73 -9.64
N HIS A 32 13.65 3.47 -10.53
CA HIS A 32 12.37 2.91 -10.14
C HIS A 32 12.50 1.42 -9.80
N ARG A 33 12.11 1.04 -8.58
CA ARG A 33 11.99 -0.36 -8.19
C ARG A 33 10.86 -1.03 -8.97
N LYS A 34 11.02 -2.30 -9.34
CA LYS A 34 9.94 -3.06 -9.96
C LYS A 34 8.78 -3.24 -8.97
N VAL A 35 7.57 -3.32 -9.52
CA VAL A 35 6.38 -3.71 -8.74
C VAL A 35 6.52 -5.19 -8.39
N LYS A 36 6.33 -5.54 -7.12
CA LYS A 36 6.33 -6.93 -6.65
C LYS A 36 5.06 -7.63 -7.14
N ALA A 37 5.17 -8.91 -7.48
CA ALA A 37 4.02 -9.70 -7.86
C ALA A 37 3.05 -9.88 -6.67
N MET A 38 1.78 -10.16 -6.95
CA MET A 38 0.77 -10.41 -5.91
C MET A 38 1.20 -11.52 -4.93
N ALA A 39 1.78 -12.61 -5.45
CA ALA A 39 2.24 -13.74 -4.65
C ALA A 39 3.36 -13.38 -3.65
N GLU A 40 4.08 -12.28 -3.87
CA GLU A 40 5.10 -11.77 -2.94
C GLU A 40 4.50 -10.86 -1.85
N ARG A 41 3.19 -10.59 -1.92
CA ARG A 41 2.50 -9.59 -1.08
C ARG A 41 1.32 -10.16 -0.30
N ILE A 42 0.97 -11.41 -0.54
CA ILE A 42 -0.05 -12.13 0.23
C ILE A 42 0.40 -13.55 0.55
N ILE A 43 0.17 -13.96 1.80
CA ILE A 43 0.30 -15.34 2.25
C ILE A 43 -1.11 -15.90 2.41
N SER A 44 -1.35 -17.12 1.93
CA SER A 44 -2.65 -17.76 2.02
C SER A 44 -2.54 -19.25 2.28
N ASP A 45 -3.39 -19.79 3.15
CA ASP A 45 -3.52 -21.24 3.41
C ASP A 45 -4.48 -21.94 2.44
N GLN A 46 -5.22 -21.16 1.64
CA GLN A 46 -6.25 -21.63 0.71
C GLN A 46 -6.31 -20.75 -0.55
N PRO A 47 -7.08 -21.14 -1.59
CA PRO A 47 -7.31 -20.27 -2.74
C PRO A 47 -7.95 -18.94 -2.32
N LEU A 48 -7.54 -17.86 -2.99
CA LEU A 48 -8.07 -16.52 -2.70
C LEU A 48 -9.50 -16.40 -3.26
N PRO A 49 -10.49 -15.97 -2.45
CA PRO A 49 -11.80 -15.64 -3.00
C PRO A 49 -11.71 -14.34 -3.83
N GLN A 50 -12.67 -14.15 -4.74
CA GLN A 50 -12.62 -13.05 -5.72
C GLN A 50 -12.48 -11.66 -5.08
N TRP A 51 -13.11 -11.43 -3.92
CA TRP A 51 -13.00 -10.14 -3.23
C TRP A 51 -11.58 -9.86 -2.72
N VAL A 52 -10.83 -10.91 -2.31
CA VAL A 52 -9.41 -10.77 -1.92
C VAL A 52 -8.55 -10.50 -3.14
N GLU A 53 -8.78 -11.20 -4.25
CA GLU A 53 -8.04 -10.94 -5.49
C GLU A 53 -8.26 -9.50 -5.96
N ASN A 54 -9.51 -9.01 -5.98
CA ASN A 54 -9.83 -7.65 -6.38
C ASN A 54 -9.15 -6.60 -5.46
N GLY A 55 -9.17 -6.83 -4.15
CA GLY A 55 -8.45 -6.00 -3.19
C GLY A 55 -6.95 -5.99 -3.44
N MET A 56 -6.35 -7.16 -3.68
CA MET A 56 -4.92 -7.28 -3.97
C MET A 56 -4.53 -6.63 -5.31
N GLN A 57 -5.37 -6.70 -6.34
CA GLN A 57 -5.11 -5.98 -7.60
C GLN A 57 -5.05 -4.47 -7.39
N ALA A 58 -5.93 -3.91 -6.56
CA ALA A 58 -5.87 -2.50 -6.19
C ALA A 58 -4.60 -2.17 -5.38
N VAL A 59 -4.17 -3.06 -4.47
CA VAL A 59 -2.93 -2.92 -3.69
C VAL A 59 -1.68 -2.87 -4.56
N LEU A 60 -1.66 -3.53 -5.72
CA LEU A 60 -0.54 -3.46 -6.66
C LEU A 60 -0.36 -2.06 -7.28
N LEU A 61 -1.41 -1.23 -7.27
CA LEU A 61 -1.37 0.15 -7.76
C LEU A 61 -1.03 1.17 -6.66
N ALA A 62 -1.04 0.74 -5.39
CA ALA A 62 -0.84 1.62 -4.25
C ALA A 62 0.59 2.16 -4.21
N PRO A 63 0.79 3.50 -4.03
CA PRO A 63 2.12 4.05 -3.83
C PRO A 63 2.70 3.64 -2.47
N SER A 64 4.02 3.63 -2.39
CA SER A 64 4.75 3.45 -1.12
C SER A 64 6.06 4.25 -1.14
N ALA A 65 6.55 4.65 0.04
CA ALA A 65 7.81 5.36 0.16
C ALA A 65 8.96 4.55 -0.48
N LYS A 66 9.74 5.20 -1.35
CA LYS A 66 10.81 4.57 -2.15
C LYS A 66 10.35 3.35 -2.97
N ASN A 67 9.05 3.26 -3.25
CA ASN A 67 8.40 2.10 -3.85
C ASN A 67 8.74 0.78 -3.14
N SER A 68 8.78 0.79 -1.81
CA SER A 68 9.23 -0.32 -0.97
C SER A 68 8.29 -1.53 -1.00
N GLN A 69 6.98 -1.29 -1.13
CA GLN A 69 5.94 -2.31 -1.21
C GLN A 69 6.09 -3.37 -0.10
N LYS A 70 6.28 -2.91 1.15
CA LYS A 70 6.54 -3.76 2.32
C LYS A 70 5.29 -4.30 3.01
N ALA A 71 4.11 -3.69 2.80
CA ALA A 71 2.87 -4.16 3.39
C ALA A 71 2.55 -5.59 2.91
N MET A 72 2.31 -6.48 3.87
CA MET A 72 1.99 -7.89 3.67
C MET A 72 0.55 -8.17 4.08
N PHE A 73 -0.15 -8.90 3.22
CA PHE A 73 -1.50 -9.39 3.47
C PHE A 73 -1.44 -10.87 3.84
N LYS A 74 -2.39 -11.29 4.66
CA LYS A 74 -2.48 -12.67 5.13
C LYS A 74 -3.92 -13.11 5.10
N TYR A 75 -4.25 -14.13 4.31
CA TYR A 75 -5.56 -14.74 4.22
C TYR A 75 -5.51 -16.16 4.78
N GLU A 76 -5.95 -16.33 6.02
CA GLU A 76 -5.95 -17.64 6.69
C GLU A 76 -7.25 -17.84 7.45
N ASN A 77 -7.76 -19.07 7.50
CA ASN A 77 -9.00 -19.40 8.21
C ASN A 77 -10.19 -18.48 7.86
N ASN A 78 -10.33 -18.12 6.57
CA ASN A 78 -11.33 -17.18 6.06
C ASN A 78 -11.27 -15.76 6.65
N SER A 79 -10.12 -15.37 7.22
CA SER A 79 -9.87 -14.03 7.74
C SER A 79 -8.71 -13.39 6.98
N LEU A 80 -8.86 -12.11 6.64
CA LEU A 80 -7.80 -11.33 6.02
C LEU A 80 -7.28 -10.28 7.00
N SER A 81 -5.96 -10.22 7.16
CA SER A 81 -5.27 -9.15 7.89
C SER A 81 -4.17 -8.52 7.03
N ALA A 82 -3.74 -7.32 7.40
CA ALA A 82 -2.64 -6.63 6.74
C ALA A 82 -1.71 -5.97 7.75
N GLY A 83 -0.40 -6.17 7.56
CA GLY A 83 0.64 -5.62 8.43
C GLY A 83 1.91 -5.22 7.70
N ILE A 84 2.84 -4.61 8.43
CA ILE A 84 4.14 -4.17 7.94
C ILE A 84 5.19 -4.31 9.04
N ALA A 85 6.47 -4.43 8.66
CA ALA A 85 7.58 -4.60 9.62
C ALA A 85 7.73 -3.42 10.59
N ASP A 86 7.32 -2.22 10.19
CA ASP A 86 7.38 -0.99 10.98
C ASP A 86 8.80 -0.63 11.42
N ASP A 87 9.74 -0.71 10.47
CA ASP A 87 11.17 -0.45 10.66
C ASP A 87 11.64 0.84 9.96
N TYR A 88 10.70 1.59 9.38
CA TYR A 88 10.94 2.85 8.69
C TYR A 88 9.79 3.84 8.93
N ALA A 89 10.12 5.13 9.06
CA ALA A 89 9.19 6.19 9.49
C ALA A 89 7.88 6.30 8.67
N MET A 90 7.88 5.87 7.40
CA MET A 90 6.69 5.92 6.54
C MET A 90 5.88 4.62 6.52
N ASP A 91 6.29 3.59 7.25
CA ASP A 91 5.70 2.25 7.10
C ASP A 91 4.23 2.20 7.48
N LEU A 92 3.83 2.82 8.59
CA LEU A 92 2.42 2.86 8.98
C LEU A 92 1.58 3.67 7.99
N VAL A 93 2.17 4.71 7.38
CA VAL A 93 1.51 5.48 6.31
C VAL A 93 1.34 4.60 5.06
N ASP A 94 2.40 3.92 4.62
CA ASP A 94 2.38 2.99 3.48
C ASP A 94 1.40 1.83 3.71
N LEU A 95 1.31 1.31 4.93
CA LEU A 95 0.33 0.30 5.33
C LEU A 95 -1.09 0.85 5.21
N GLY A 96 -1.35 2.07 5.70
CA GLY A 96 -2.65 2.74 5.57
C GLY A 96 -3.06 2.93 4.11
N ILE A 97 -2.12 3.35 3.25
CA ILE A 97 -2.35 3.51 1.81
C ILE A 97 -2.69 2.16 1.15
N ALA A 98 -1.94 1.09 1.47
CA ALA A 98 -2.18 -0.25 0.96
C ALA A 98 -3.53 -0.80 1.43
N LYS A 99 -3.84 -0.69 2.73
CA LYS A 99 -5.16 -1.02 3.30
C LYS A 99 -6.26 -0.28 2.55
N LYS A 100 -6.08 1.02 2.30
CA LYS A 100 -7.11 1.82 1.64
C LYS A 100 -7.39 1.37 0.19
N HIS A 101 -6.35 1.01 -0.56
CA HIS A 101 -6.53 0.46 -1.90
C HIS A 101 -7.25 -0.89 -1.85
N PHE A 102 -6.85 -1.76 -0.92
CA PHE A 102 -7.52 -3.04 -0.73
C PHE A 102 -9.01 -2.84 -0.40
N GLU A 103 -9.36 -1.95 0.53
CA GLU A 103 -10.76 -1.63 0.87
C GLU A 103 -11.59 -1.23 -0.35
N ILE A 104 -11.03 -0.40 -1.23
CA ILE A 104 -11.69 0.05 -2.46
C ILE A 104 -11.91 -1.12 -3.43
N GLY A 105 -10.92 -2.00 -3.59
CA GLY A 105 -11.03 -3.16 -4.48
C GLY A 105 -11.92 -4.28 -3.95
N ALA A 106 -11.93 -4.48 -2.63
CA ALA A 106 -12.64 -5.58 -1.97
C ALA A 106 -14.06 -5.24 -1.50
N GLY A 107 -14.36 -3.96 -1.23
CA GLY A 107 -15.66 -3.54 -0.70
C GLY A 107 -15.81 -3.81 0.80
N GLY A 108 -14.99 -3.16 1.63
CA GLY A 108 -15.03 -3.33 3.09
C GLY A 108 -14.13 -2.36 3.83
N LYS A 109 -13.80 -2.66 5.10
CA LYS A 109 -12.92 -1.83 5.94
C LYS A 109 -11.97 -2.66 6.78
N PHE A 110 -10.76 -2.14 6.97
CA PHE A 110 -9.85 -2.66 7.98
C PHE A 110 -10.11 -2.04 9.34
N GLU A 111 -9.82 -2.82 10.37
CA GLU A 111 -9.49 -2.28 11.69
C GLU A 111 -8.22 -1.42 11.62
N PHE A 112 -8.19 -0.41 12.49
CA PHE A 112 -7.02 0.45 12.65
C PHE A 112 -5.81 -0.32 13.19
N GLY A 113 -4.62 0.23 12.96
CA GLY A 113 -3.36 -0.31 13.48
C GLY A 113 -2.68 -1.32 12.57
N ASN A 114 -1.46 -1.72 12.96
CA ASN A 114 -0.66 -2.71 12.28
C ASN A 114 -1.21 -4.12 12.57
N GLY A 115 -1.44 -4.93 11.53
CA GLY A 115 -2.06 -6.25 11.66
C GLY A 115 -3.59 -6.26 11.71
N GLY A 116 -4.25 -5.10 11.58
CA GLY A 116 -5.72 -5.02 11.65
C GLY A 116 -6.44 -5.94 10.64
N VAL A 117 -7.58 -6.49 11.07
CA VAL A 117 -8.41 -7.43 10.32
C VAL A 117 -9.37 -6.69 9.37
N PHE A 118 -9.65 -7.28 8.22
CA PHE A 118 -10.60 -6.77 7.24
C PHE A 118 -12.01 -7.31 7.49
N HIS A 119 -13.00 -6.43 7.39
CA HIS A 119 -14.42 -6.74 7.47
C HIS A 119 -15.08 -6.39 6.13
N LEU A 120 -15.60 -7.41 5.45
CA LEU A 120 -16.38 -7.27 4.21
C LEU A 120 -17.72 -6.58 4.52
N SER A 121 -18.17 -5.67 3.65
CA SER A 121 -19.46 -4.95 3.80
C SER A 121 -20.64 -5.69 3.19
#